data_AF-A0A7S4HXR3-F1
#
_entry.id   AF-A0A7S4HXR3-F1
#
_cell.length_a   1.000
_cell.length_b   1.000
_cell.length_c   1.000
_cell.angle_alpha   90.00
_cell.angle_beta   90.00
_cell.angle_gamma   90.00
#
_symmetry.space_group_name_H-M   'P 1'
#
loop_
_entity.id
_entity.type
_entity.pdbx_description
1 polymer ?
#
loop_
_entity_poly.entity_id
_entity_poly.type
_entity_poly.pdbx_seq_one_letter_code
_entity_poly.pdbx_strand_id
1 'polypeptide(L)'
;EKSAKSSKKGGGGGKSDRVLSVHEIDAHYLQRLFSPHFEDADACARIADEALGVLSLKKSDRRDLRECENRLLVLLGFESFDSIKLVLNNRVRIWGVMGLKRARNDAERDEVEATLKGEPTGEGKRVWEELHSKSRAEDWTRERMRG
;
A
#
# COMPACT_ATOMS: atom_id res chain seq x y z
N GLU A 1 1.25 -40.43 33.10
CA GLU A 1 0.87 -40.19 31.70
C GLU A 1 0.26 -38.78 31.62
N LYS A 2 1.01 -37.76 31.15
CA LYS A 2 0.75 -37.00 29.90
C LYS A 2 -0.75 -36.73 29.65
N SER A 3 -1.27 -35.55 29.34
CA SER A 3 -0.71 -34.23 29.05
C SER A 3 -1.89 -33.24 28.91
N ALA A 4 -1.69 -32.03 29.44
CA ALA A 4 -2.27 -30.72 29.08
C ALA A 4 -3.38 -30.61 28.02
N LYS A 5 -4.37 -29.74 28.32
CA LYS A 5 -4.72 -28.64 27.40
C LYS A 5 -5.25 -27.41 28.13
N SER A 6 -4.33 -26.48 28.40
CA SER A 6 -4.62 -25.07 28.67
C SER A 6 -5.16 -24.42 27.41
N SER A 7 -6.39 -23.91 27.45
CA SER A 7 -6.99 -23.16 26.35
C SER A 7 -6.52 -21.71 26.42
N LYS A 8 -5.36 -21.43 25.81
CA LYS A 8 -4.87 -20.07 25.58
C LYS A 8 -5.54 -19.54 24.31
N LYS A 9 -6.64 -18.81 24.47
CA LYS A 9 -7.28 -18.04 23.40
C LYS A 9 -6.45 -16.75 23.21
N GLY A 10 -5.55 -16.75 22.22
CA GLY A 10 -4.70 -15.62 21.87
C GLY A 10 -4.95 -15.13 20.45
N GLY A 11 -5.19 -13.83 20.31
CA GLY A 11 -4.74 -12.98 19.20
C GLY A 11 -5.36 -13.20 17.82
N GLY A 12 -6.52 -12.58 17.55
CA GLY A 12 -7.00 -12.34 16.19
C GLY A 12 -6.29 -11.15 15.55
N GLY A 13 -4.99 -11.26 15.27
CA GLY A 13 -4.20 -10.30 14.51
C GLY A 13 -3.60 -10.99 13.29
N GLY A 14 -4.46 -11.43 12.37
CA GLY A 14 -4.09 -12.31 11.27
C GLY A 14 -4.16 -11.58 9.93
N LYS A 15 -3.01 -11.21 9.36
CA LYS A 15 -2.82 -10.65 8.01
C LYS A 15 -3.19 -9.17 7.78
N SER A 16 -4.30 -8.64 8.31
CA SER A 16 -4.70 -7.24 8.03
C SER A 16 -3.93 -6.17 8.82
N ASP A 17 -3.23 -6.56 9.90
CA ASP A 17 -2.41 -5.66 10.73
C ASP A 17 -0.92 -5.60 10.31
N ARG A 18 -0.54 -6.37 9.28
CA ARG A 18 0.87 -6.46 8.88
C ARG A 18 1.32 -5.22 8.10
N VAL A 19 2.59 -4.87 8.25
CA VAL A 19 3.27 -3.87 7.41
C VAL A 19 3.75 -4.54 6.11
N LEU A 20 3.40 -3.96 4.97
CA LEU A 20 3.78 -4.46 3.64
C LEU A 20 5.20 -4.05 3.28
N SER A 21 6.01 -4.93 2.69
CA SER A 21 7.27 -4.51 2.05
C SER A 21 6.98 -3.71 0.79
N VAL A 22 7.83 -2.72 0.47
CA VAL A 22 7.69 -1.97 -0.80
C VAL A 22 7.79 -2.86 -2.04
N HIS A 23 8.39 -4.04 -1.92
CA HIS A 23 8.53 -5.01 -3.01
C HIS A 23 7.25 -5.82 -3.26
N GLU A 24 6.34 -5.89 -2.29
CA GLU A 24 5.05 -6.57 -2.46
C GLU A 24 4.04 -5.71 -3.25
N ILE A 25 4.30 -4.40 -3.33
CA ILE A 25 3.41 -3.41 -3.93
C ILE A 25 3.89 -3.13 -5.36
N ASP A 26 3.17 -3.63 -6.35
CA ASP A 26 3.35 -3.28 -7.76
C ASP A 26 2.27 -2.31 -8.28
N ALA A 27 2.32 -1.95 -9.56
CA ALA A 27 1.38 -1.00 -10.17
C ALA A 27 -0.09 -1.46 -10.16
N HIS A 28 -0.34 -2.75 -9.97
CA HIS A 28 -1.68 -3.38 -9.96
C HIS A 28 -2.01 -4.01 -8.60
N TYR A 29 -1.29 -3.64 -7.53
CA TYR A 29 -1.43 -4.25 -6.20
C TYR A 29 -2.87 -4.25 -5.69
N LEU A 30 -3.55 -3.09 -5.75
CA LEU A 30 -4.95 -2.97 -5.29
C LEU A 30 -5.91 -3.82 -6.11
N GLN A 31 -5.73 -3.90 -7.43
CA GLN A 31 -6.54 -4.76 -8.29
C GLN A 31 -6.37 -6.23 -7.88
N ARG A 32 -5.13 -6.69 -7.64
CA ARG A 32 -4.86 -8.05 -7.15
C ARG A 32 -5.43 -8.30 -5.75
N LEU A 33 -5.39 -7.29 -4.88
CA LEU A 33 -5.94 -7.39 -3.53
C LEU A 33 -7.46 -7.52 -3.55
N PHE A 34 -8.12 -6.82 -4.47
CA PHE A 34 -9.58 -6.77 -4.55
C PHE A 34 -10.17 -7.85 -5.45
N SER A 35 -9.41 -8.41 -6.40
CA SER A 35 -9.94 -9.37 -7.37
C SER A 35 -10.76 -10.54 -6.82
N PRO A 36 -10.51 -11.10 -5.62
CA PRO A 36 -11.38 -12.14 -5.07
C PRO A 36 -12.83 -11.70 -4.81
N HIS A 37 -13.07 -10.39 -4.73
CA HIS A 37 -14.38 -9.78 -4.47
C HIS A 37 -15.08 -9.30 -5.75
N PHE A 38 -14.44 -9.41 -6.92
CA PHE A 38 -14.95 -8.90 -8.19
C PHE A 38 -14.86 -9.97 -9.28
N GLU A 39 -15.99 -10.33 -9.88
CA GLU A 39 -16.02 -11.26 -11.02
C GLU A 39 -15.48 -10.62 -12.31
N ASP A 40 -15.74 -9.32 -12.49
CA ASP A 40 -15.29 -8.55 -13.65
C ASP A 40 -13.94 -7.85 -13.36
N ALA A 41 -12.92 -8.20 -14.14
CA ALA A 41 -11.58 -7.65 -14.05
C ALA A 41 -11.53 -6.14 -14.36
N ASP A 42 -12.37 -5.66 -15.28
CA ASP A 42 -12.44 -4.24 -15.66
C ASP A 42 -13.13 -3.42 -14.57
N ALA A 43 -14.20 -3.96 -13.98
CA ALA A 43 -14.80 -3.39 -12.77
C ALA A 43 -13.78 -3.31 -11.63
N CYS A 44 -13.04 -4.39 -11.38
CA CYS A 44 -12.00 -4.42 -10.35
C CYS A 44 -10.89 -3.39 -10.60
N ALA A 45 -10.47 -3.20 -11.86
CA ALA A 45 -9.46 -2.22 -12.22
C ALA A 45 -9.94 -0.79 -11.95
N ARG A 46 -11.18 -0.45 -12.31
CA ARG A 46 -11.78 0.86 -12.02
C ARG A 46 -11.87 1.12 -10.52
N ILE A 47 -12.36 0.16 -9.76
CA ILE A 47 -12.45 0.29 -8.29
C ILE A 47 -11.07 0.42 -7.65
N ALA A 48 -10.06 -0.29 -8.16
CA ALA A 48 -8.68 -0.15 -7.69
C ALA A 48 -8.12 1.26 -7.94
N ASP A 49 -8.43 1.86 -9.09
CA ASP A 49 -8.05 3.24 -9.43
C ASP A 49 -8.75 4.26 -8.52
N GLU A 50 -10.05 4.09 -8.29
CA GLU A 50 -10.82 4.93 -7.37
C GLU A 50 -10.31 4.81 -5.94
N ALA A 51 -10.02 3.59 -5.48
CA ALA A 51 -9.42 3.35 -4.17
C ALA A 51 -8.06 4.03 -4.02
N LEU A 52 -7.18 3.95 -5.04
CA LEU A 52 -5.90 4.66 -5.01
C LEU A 52 -6.10 6.19 -4.91
N GLY A 53 -7.14 6.71 -5.56
CA GLY A 53 -7.55 8.12 -5.43
C GLY A 53 -8.00 8.49 -4.02
N VAL A 54 -8.75 7.61 -3.34
CA VAL A 54 -9.16 7.78 -1.94
C VAL A 54 -7.94 7.80 -1.01
N LEU A 55 -6.93 6.97 -1.27
CA LEU A 55 -5.70 6.90 -0.46
C LEU A 55 -4.78 8.11 -0.63
N SER A 56 -5.07 9.00 -1.58
CA SER A 56 -4.20 10.11 -1.97
C SER A 56 -3.75 10.96 -0.80
N LEU A 57 -2.44 11.19 -0.72
CA LEU A 57 -1.82 12.05 0.30
C LEU A 57 -1.75 13.51 -0.13
N LYS A 58 -2.04 13.83 -1.41
CA LYS A 58 -1.92 15.19 -1.97
C LYS A 58 -2.82 16.22 -1.28
N LYS A 59 -3.86 15.76 -0.58
CA LYS A 59 -4.89 16.62 0.03
C LYS A 59 -4.93 16.54 1.57
N SER A 60 -4.03 15.79 2.21
CA SER A 60 -4.32 15.27 3.56
C SER A 60 -3.90 16.18 4.71
N ASP A 61 -4.92 16.77 5.35
CA ASP A 61 -4.95 17.07 6.79
C ASP A 61 -5.16 15.74 7.57
N ARG A 62 -4.71 15.63 8.83
CA ARG A 62 -4.68 14.37 9.61
C ARG A 62 -6.06 13.79 9.95
N ARG A 63 -7.16 14.47 9.60
CA ARG A 63 -8.57 14.08 9.87
C ARG A 63 -9.15 13.05 8.88
N ASP A 64 -8.33 12.48 8.02
CA ASP A 64 -8.73 11.83 6.77
C ASP A 64 -8.91 10.30 6.85
N LEU A 65 -8.33 9.59 7.84
CA LEU A 65 -8.39 8.11 7.86
C LEU A 65 -9.81 7.54 7.98
N ARG A 66 -10.67 8.16 8.80
CA ARG A 66 -12.07 7.72 8.96
C ARG A 66 -12.89 8.01 7.69
N GLU A 67 -12.58 9.08 6.98
CA GLU A 67 -13.23 9.39 5.71
C GLU A 67 -12.78 8.43 4.62
N CYS A 68 -11.48 8.14 4.55
CA CYS A 68 -10.91 7.11 3.68
C CYS A 68 -11.58 5.75 3.94
N GLU A 69 -11.71 5.34 5.21
CA GLU A 69 -12.40 4.10 5.59
C GLU A 69 -13.85 4.07 5.10
N ASN A 70 -14.62 5.13 5.37
CA ASN A 70 -16.01 5.22 4.93
C ASN A 70 -16.14 5.15 3.40
N ARG A 71 -15.27 5.86 2.66
CA ARG A 71 -15.26 5.83 1.19
C ARG A 71 -14.90 4.44 0.67
N LEU A 72 -13.89 3.79 1.25
CA LEU A 72 -13.50 2.43 0.87
C LEU A 72 -14.59 1.40 1.18
N LEU A 73 -15.31 1.54 2.30
CA LEU A 73 -16.47 0.70 2.62
C LEU A 73 -17.58 0.84 1.59
N VAL A 74 -17.84 2.05 1.11
CA VAL A 74 -18.83 2.28 0.04
C VAL A 74 -18.37 1.69 -1.28
N LEU A 75 -17.07 1.81 -1.63
CA LEU A 75 -16.52 1.31 -2.90
C LEU A 75 -16.42 -0.23 -2.95
N LEU A 76 -15.99 -0.85 -1.86
CA LEU A 76 -15.61 -2.27 -1.81
C LEU A 76 -16.65 -3.16 -1.10
N GLY A 77 -17.61 -2.56 -0.40
CA GLY A 77 -18.59 -3.27 0.42
C GLY A 77 -18.01 -3.81 1.73
N PHE A 78 -18.92 -4.22 2.63
CA PHE A 78 -18.57 -4.72 3.96
C PHE A 78 -17.77 -6.03 3.96
N GLU A 79 -17.95 -6.87 2.93
CA GLU A 79 -17.23 -8.14 2.77
C GLU A 79 -15.71 -7.95 2.58
N SER A 80 -15.28 -6.74 2.21
CA SER A 80 -13.88 -6.39 1.96
C SER A 80 -13.16 -5.82 3.19
N PHE A 81 -13.71 -5.98 4.39
CA PHE A 81 -13.22 -5.33 5.61
C PHE A 81 -11.73 -5.60 5.92
N ASP A 82 -11.25 -6.83 5.76
CA ASP A 82 -9.84 -7.16 6.00
C ASP A 82 -8.92 -6.48 4.98
N SER A 83 -9.35 -6.40 3.72
CA SER A 83 -8.65 -5.68 2.65
C SER A 83 -8.61 -4.18 2.95
N ILE A 84 -9.72 -3.59 3.41
CA ILE A 84 -9.81 -2.17 3.80
C ILE A 84 -8.85 -1.88 4.96
N LYS A 85 -8.85 -2.71 6.00
CA LYS A 85 -7.91 -2.55 7.13
C LYS A 85 -6.45 -2.61 6.69
N LEU A 86 -6.10 -3.60 5.87
CA LEU A 86 -4.73 -3.73 5.35
C LEU A 86 -4.32 -2.49 4.56
N VAL A 87 -5.23 -1.98 3.72
CA VAL A 87 -5.02 -0.79 2.90
C VAL A 87 -4.83 0.45 3.76
N LEU A 88 -5.67 0.66 4.78
CA LEU A 88 -5.58 1.83 5.66
C LEU A 88 -4.32 1.80 6.52
N ASN A 89 -3.95 0.64 7.06
CA ASN A 89 -2.73 0.44 7.84
C ASN A 89 -1.45 0.68 7.03
N ASN A 90 -1.52 0.54 5.70
CA ASN A 90 -0.40 0.73 4.79
C ASN A 90 -0.64 1.87 3.79
N ARG A 91 -1.51 2.83 4.12
CA ARG A 91 -1.98 3.88 3.20
C ARG A 91 -0.82 4.59 2.51
N VAL A 92 0.15 5.05 3.29
CA VAL A 92 1.31 5.81 2.79
C VAL A 92 2.16 4.96 1.85
N ARG A 93 2.41 3.70 2.24
CA ARG A 93 3.21 2.74 1.45
C ARG A 93 2.53 2.41 0.13
N ILE A 94 1.25 2.04 0.16
CA ILE A 94 0.48 1.66 -1.02
C ILE A 94 0.38 2.84 -1.99
N TRP A 95 -0.05 4.00 -1.49
CA TRP A 95 -0.20 5.19 -2.34
C TRP A 95 1.14 5.62 -2.95
N GLY A 96 2.20 5.70 -2.14
CA GLY A 96 3.52 6.14 -2.59
C GLY A 96 4.14 5.19 -3.61
N VAL A 97 4.20 3.89 -3.31
CA VAL A 97 4.84 2.90 -4.18
C VAL A 97 4.06 2.72 -5.48
N MET A 98 2.72 2.62 -5.42
CA MET A 98 1.90 2.53 -6.63
C MET A 98 1.97 3.81 -7.44
N GLY A 99 1.94 4.98 -6.80
CA GLY A 99 2.08 6.27 -7.47
C GLY A 99 3.37 6.38 -8.24
N LEU A 100 4.51 5.99 -7.63
CA LEU A 100 5.82 6.00 -8.30
C LEU A 100 5.88 5.00 -9.46
N LYS A 101 5.29 3.82 -9.31
CA LYS A 101 5.26 2.79 -10.38
C LYS A 101 4.31 3.13 -11.53
N ARG A 102 3.29 3.96 -11.29
CA ARG A 102 2.29 4.39 -12.29
C ARG A 102 2.57 5.75 -12.92
N ALA A 103 3.55 6.51 -12.40
CA ALA A 103 3.94 7.79 -12.95
C ALA A 103 4.39 7.65 -14.41
N ARG A 104 3.83 8.49 -15.29
CA ARG A 104 4.06 8.42 -16.75
C ARG A 104 5.23 9.27 -17.22
N ASN A 105 5.65 10.23 -16.40
CA ASN A 105 6.68 11.20 -16.70
C ASN A 105 7.40 11.63 -15.42
N ASP A 106 8.52 12.32 -15.60
CA ASP A 106 9.37 12.76 -14.48
C ASP A 106 8.63 13.76 -13.57
N ALA A 107 7.77 14.62 -14.12
CA ALA A 107 7.00 15.59 -13.33
C ALA A 107 6.00 14.91 -12.37
N GLU A 108 5.26 13.90 -12.84
CA GLU A 108 4.38 13.09 -12.00
C GLU A 108 5.15 12.34 -10.92
N ARG A 109 6.32 11.78 -11.29
CA ARG A 109 7.19 11.08 -10.34
C ARG A 109 7.66 12.03 -9.25
N ASP A 110 8.17 13.20 -9.62
CA ASP A 110 8.68 14.21 -8.69
C ASP A 110 7.57 14.73 -7.76
N GLU A 111 6.35 14.90 -8.27
CA GLU A 111 5.19 15.29 -7.46
C GLU A 111 4.84 14.22 -6.41
N VAL A 112 4.81 12.94 -6.82
CA VAL A 112 4.57 11.82 -5.90
C VAL A 112 5.68 11.73 -4.86
N GLU A 113 6.95 11.87 -5.27
CA GLU A 113 8.08 11.88 -4.34
C GLU A 113 8.02 13.03 -3.34
N ALA A 114 7.73 14.24 -3.80
CA ALA A 114 7.63 15.41 -2.94
C ALA A 114 6.50 15.24 -1.92
N THR A 115 5.35 14.74 -2.36
CA THR A 115 4.20 14.44 -1.49
C THR A 115 4.56 13.35 -0.47
N LEU A 116 5.21 12.28 -0.92
CA LEU A 116 5.61 11.16 -0.06
C LEU A 116 6.65 11.59 0.99
N LYS A 117 7.65 12.38 0.60
CA LYS A 117 8.68 12.92 1.53
C LYS A 117 8.09 13.94 2.51
N GLY A 118 7.10 14.72 2.09
CA GLY A 118 6.42 15.74 2.88
C GLY A 118 5.34 15.22 3.83
N GLU A 119 5.08 13.91 3.82
CA GLU A 119 4.10 13.28 4.69
C GLU A 119 4.49 13.45 6.18
N PRO A 120 3.58 13.93 7.05
CA PRO A 120 3.90 14.42 8.39
C PRO A 120 4.31 13.36 9.41
N THR A 121 4.00 12.07 9.21
CA THR A 121 4.41 11.01 10.14
C THR A 121 5.85 10.53 9.91
N GLY A 122 6.47 10.92 8.80
CA GLY A 122 7.80 10.47 8.41
C GLY A 122 7.82 9.04 7.86
N GLU A 123 6.68 8.37 7.78
CA GLU A 123 6.54 7.07 7.12
C GLU A 123 6.87 7.19 5.64
N GLY A 124 6.38 8.25 4.98
CA GLY A 124 6.62 8.44 3.56
C GLY A 124 8.10 8.60 3.22
N LYS A 125 8.88 9.31 4.05
CA LYS A 125 10.34 9.37 3.91
C LYS A 125 11.00 7.99 4.01
N ARG A 126 10.58 7.15 4.97
CA ARG A 126 11.10 5.78 5.13
C ARG A 126 10.78 4.89 3.92
N VAL A 127 9.56 4.99 3.39
CA VAL A 127 9.15 4.28 2.16
C VAL A 127 10.02 4.70 0.99
N TRP A 128 10.24 6.00 0.82
CA TRP A 128 11.08 6.53 -0.24
C TRP A 128 12.54 6.05 -0.10
N GLU A 129 13.10 6.06 1.12
CA GLU A 129 14.44 5.55 1.40
C GLU A 129 14.55 4.04 1.14
N GLU A 130 13.55 3.23 1.51
CA GLU A 130 13.52 1.79 1.26
C GLU A 130 13.57 1.47 -0.24
N LEU A 131 12.84 2.24 -1.07
CA LEU A 131 12.87 2.13 -2.53
C LEU A 131 14.25 2.51 -3.10
N HIS A 132 14.84 3.60 -2.64
CA HIS A 132 16.09 4.14 -3.19
C HIS A 132 17.36 3.46 -2.66
N SER A 133 17.32 2.94 -1.44
CA SER A 133 18.44 2.23 -0.80
C SER A 133 18.86 1.01 -1.61
N LYS A 134 17.92 0.28 -2.21
CA LYS A 134 18.21 -0.92 -3.00
C LYS A 134 18.34 -0.65 -4.50
N SER A 135 17.66 0.37 -5.05
CA SER A 135 17.91 0.83 -6.43
C SER A 135 19.39 1.22 -6.63
N ARG A 136 19.97 1.90 -5.63
CA ARG A 136 21.39 2.28 -5.62
C ARG A 136 22.35 1.08 -5.49
N ALA A 137 21.90 -0.02 -4.87
CA ALA A 137 22.67 -1.27 -4.77
C ALA A 137 22.63 -2.08 -6.08
N GLU A 138 21.52 -2.05 -6.80
CA GLU A 138 21.38 -2.66 -8.13
C GLU A 138 22.19 -1.90 -9.20
N ASP A 139 22.24 -0.56 -9.12
CA ASP A 139 23.08 0.27 -10.00
C ASP A 139 24.58 -0.04 -9.84
N TRP A 140 25.06 -0.18 -8.59
CA TRP A 140 26.46 -0.54 -8.31
C TRP A 140 26.84 -1.94 -8.84
N THR A 141 25.89 -2.89 -8.81
CA THR A 141 26.11 -4.25 -9.31
C THR A 141 26.18 -4.28 -10.84
N ARG A 142 25.38 -3.45 -11.52
CA ARG A 142 25.35 -3.35 -12.98
C ARG A 142 26.57 -2.64 -13.54
N GLU A 143 27.08 -1.63 -12.84
CA GLU A 143 28.28 -0.88 -13.23
C GLU A 143 29.56 -1.73 -13.13
N ARG A 144 29.66 -2.58 -12.10
CA ARG A 144 30.81 -3.49 -11.91
C ARG A 144 30.84 -4.68 -12.90
N MET A 145 29.69 -5.07 -13.47
CA MET A 145 29.61 -6.14 -14.48
C MET A 145 29.89 -5.64 -15.91
N ARG A 146 30.07 -4.32 -16.10
CA ARG A 146 30.24 -3.69 -17.41
C ARG A 146 31.65 -3.13 -17.65
N GLY A 147 32.55 -3.29 -16.68
CA GLY A 147 34.00 -3.03 -16.79
C GLY A 147 34.79 -4.29 -16.50
#